data_AF-A0AAD4W815-F1
#
_entry.id   AF-A0AAD4W815-F1
#
_cell.length_a   1.000
_cell.length_b   1.000
_cell.length_c   1.000
_cell.angle_alpha   90.00
_cell.angle_beta   90.00
_cell.angle_gamma   90.00
#
_symmetry.space_group_name_H-M   'P 1'
#
loop_
_entity.id
_entity.type
_entity.pdbx_description
1 polymer ?
#
loop_
_entity_poly.entity_id
_entity_poly.type
_entity_poly.pdbx_seq_one_letter_code
_entity_poly.pdbx_strand_id
1 'polypeptide(L)'
;MGKHIGEALSEYVVSNQKKKGELSGNYLRIQVGLDVMKPFRRCMPVRISDRKVDTIWADIWFEKLPNFCYLCGTFEHLEQECHLYTGRTHDDLDKPYGCWFQEDICAPDYQRHPG
;
A
#
# COMPACT_ATOMS: atom_id res chain seq x y z
N MET A 1 -5.08 -14.82 8.11
CA MET A 1 -4.97 -14.10 6.83
C MET A 1 -4.13 -12.83 6.95
N GLY A 2 -4.54 -11.81 7.73
CA GLY A 2 -3.80 -10.54 7.85
C GLY A 2 -2.33 -10.67 8.24
N LYS A 3 -2.02 -11.50 9.25
CA LYS A 3 -0.63 -11.79 9.64
C LYS A 3 0.22 -12.35 8.50
N HIS A 4 -0.26 -13.36 7.78
CA HIS A 4 0.48 -13.98 6.68
C HIS A 4 0.69 -13.04 5.49
N ILE A 5 -0.30 -12.21 5.16
CA ILE A 5 -0.17 -11.17 4.13
C ILE A 5 0.85 -10.13 4.57
N GLY A 6 0.79 -9.70 5.83
CA GLY A 6 1.75 -8.75 6.39
C GLY A 6 3.17 -9.28 6.37
N GLU A 7 3.41 -10.51 6.81
CA GLU A 7 4.74 -11.16 6.78
C GLU A 7 5.28 -11.34 5.35
N ALA A 8 4.40 -11.62 4.39
CA ALA A 8 4.78 -11.72 2.98
C ALA A 8 5.05 -10.36 2.33
N LEU A 9 4.49 -9.27 2.90
CA LEU A 9 4.75 -7.90 2.48
C LEU A 9 6.04 -7.36 3.10
N SER A 10 6.17 -7.44 4.44
CA SER A 10 7.34 -7.01 5.22
C SER A 10 7.25 -7.48 6.68
N GLU A 11 7.84 -6.74 7.63
CA GLU A 11 7.71 -7.03 9.06
C GLU A 11 6.29 -6.71 9.55
N TYR A 12 5.50 -7.73 9.86
CA TYR A 12 4.13 -7.53 10.33
C TYR A 12 4.08 -6.98 11.76
N VAL A 13 3.32 -5.91 11.97
CA VAL A 13 3.15 -5.27 13.28
C VAL A 13 1.80 -5.65 13.90
N VAL A 14 0.69 -5.30 13.23
CA VAL A 14 -0.67 -5.62 13.71
C VAL A 14 -1.67 -5.61 12.57
N SER A 15 -2.67 -6.47 12.60
CA SER A 15 -3.83 -6.43 11.71
C SER A 15 -5.03 -5.95 12.51
N ASN A 16 -5.73 -4.95 12.03
CA ASN A 16 -6.97 -4.53 12.65
C ASN A 16 -8.11 -5.47 12.23
N GLN A 17 -8.12 -6.67 12.78
CA GLN A 17 -9.30 -7.52 12.75
C GLN A 17 -10.18 -7.09 13.92
N LYS A 18 -11.30 -6.40 13.66
CA LYS A 18 -12.39 -6.32 14.64
C LYS A 18 -12.72 -7.76 15.07
N LYS A 19 -12.98 -7.95 16.36
CA LYS A 19 -13.15 -9.25 17.04
C LYS A 19 -13.74 -10.33 16.12
N LYS A 20 -13.00 -11.42 15.97
CA LYS A 20 -13.43 -12.75 15.51
C LYS A 20 -14.40 -12.73 14.30
N GLY A 21 -13.84 -12.58 13.10
CA GLY A 21 -14.47 -13.09 11.87
C GLY A 21 -15.24 -12.10 11.02
N GLU A 22 -15.41 -10.84 11.44
CA GLU A 22 -15.99 -9.82 10.57
C GLU A 22 -14.90 -9.06 9.82
N LEU A 23 -14.62 -9.52 8.59
CA LEU A 23 -14.08 -8.67 7.54
C LEU A 23 -15.19 -7.67 7.16
N SER A 24 -15.41 -6.62 7.94
CA SER A 24 -16.33 -5.55 7.56
C SER A 24 -15.67 -4.66 6.51
N GLY A 25 -15.78 -5.04 5.24
CA GLY A 25 -15.37 -4.21 4.10
C GLY A 25 -14.83 -5.01 2.91
N ASN A 26 -14.69 -4.32 1.77
CA ASN A 26 -14.09 -4.87 0.55
C ASN A 26 -12.55 -4.89 0.60
N TYR A 27 -11.94 -4.53 1.74
CA TYR A 27 -10.49 -4.37 1.90
C TYR A 27 -10.00 -4.94 3.24
N LEU A 28 -8.71 -5.28 3.29
CA LEU A 28 -8.02 -5.76 4.49
C LEU A 28 -6.96 -4.75 4.91
N ARG A 29 -7.18 -4.08 6.04
CA ARG A 29 -6.20 -3.13 6.61
C ARG A 29 -5.21 -3.85 7.53
N ILE A 30 -3.93 -3.72 7.23
CA ILE A 30 -2.82 -4.24 8.04
C ILE A 30 -1.80 -3.13 8.30
N GLN A 31 -1.11 -3.22 9.44
CA GLN A 31 0.02 -2.38 9.77
C GLN A 31 1.29 -3.23 9.70
N VAL A 32 2.26 -2.74 8.94
CA VAL A 32 3.54 -3.40 8.69
C VAL A 32 4.69 -2.40 8.83
N GLY A 33 5.85 -2.86 9.28
CA GLY A 33 7.10 -2.11 9.25
C GLY A 33 7.71 -2.20 7.85
N LEU A 34 7.94 -1.05 7.22
CA LEU A 34 8.47 -0.96 5.86
C LEU A 34 9.84 -0.30 5.90
N ASP A 35 10.74 -0.80 5.05
CA ASP A 35 12.01 -0.14 4.77
C ASP A 35 11.78 1.01 3.79
N VAL A 36 11.82 2.24 4.30
CA VAL A 36 11.57 3.47 3.55
C VAL A 36 12.59 3.75 2.44
N MET A 37 13.73 3.06 2.49
CA MET A 37 14.80 3.15 1.49
C MET A 37 14.54 2.26 0.27
N LYS A 38 13.54 1.37 0.35
CA LYS A 38 13.20 0.46 -0.74
C LYS A 38 11.92 0.91 -1.45
N PRO A 39 11.81 0.65 -2.77
CA PRO A 39 10.57 0.88 -3.49
C PRO A 39 9.41 0.09 -2.90
N PHE A 40 8.27 0.74 -2.71
CA PHE A 40 7.12 0.08 -2.10
C PHE A 40 6.47 -0.91 -3.05
N ARG A 41 5.99 -2.03 -2.52
CA ARG A 41 5.34 -3.07 -3.33
C ARG A 41 3.90 -2.63 -3.65
N ARG A 42 3.55 -2.62 -4.94
CA ARG A 42 2.26 -2.13 -5.46
C ARG A 42 1.15 -3.19 -5.49
N CYS A 43 1.53 -4.44 -5.71
CA CYS A 43 0.61 -5.56 -5.73
C CYS A 43 1.32 -6.83 -5.23
N MET A 44 0.56 -7.79 -4.74
CA MET A 44 1.09 -9.09 -4.35
C MET A 44 0.11 -10.23 -4.59
N PRO A 45 0.60 -11.45 -4.83
CA PRO A 45 -0.27 -12.62 -4.88
C PRO A 45 -0.76 -12.95 -3.46
N VAL A 46 -2.08 -13.09 -3.32
CA VAL A 46 -2.75 -13.50 -2.08
C VAL A 46 -3.53 -14.77 -2.33
N ARG A 47 -3.24 -15.80 -1.53
CA ARG A 47 -3.99 -17.07 -1.56
C ARG A 47 -5.23 -16.95 -0.69
N ILE A 48 -6.41 -17.09 -1.30
CA ILE A 48 -7.70 -17.03 -0.60
C ILE A 48 -8.10 -18.41 -0.05
N SER A 49 -7.59 -19.49 -0.66
CA SER A 49 -7.83 -20.87 -0.22
C SER A 49 -6.56 -21.73 -0.29
N ASP A 50 -6.65 -22.96 0.24
CA ASP A 50 -5.58 -23.96 0.15
C ASP A 50 -5.34 -24.45 -1.28
N ARG A 51 -6.27 -24.19 -2.22
CA ARG A 51 -6.10 -24.54 -3.64
C ARG A 51 -5.25 -23.49 -4.33
N LYS A 52 -4.21 -23.94 -5.05
CA LYS A 52 -3.26 -23.05 -5.74
C LYS A 52 -3.93 -22.14 -6.79
N VAL A 53 -5.04 -22.61 -7.39
CA VAL A 53 -5.82 -21.86 -8.39
C VAL A 53 -6.54 -20.62 -7.81
N ASP A 54 -6.71 -20.55 -6.48
CA ASP A 54 -7.41 -19.46 -5.80
C ASP A 54 -6.44 -18.37 -5.31
N THR A 55 -5.43 -18.05 -6.14
CA THR A 55 -4.49 -16.95 -5.90
C THR A 55 -4.97 -15.73 -6.67
N ILE A 56 -5.25 -14.64 -5.97
CA ILE A 56 -5.57 -13.35 -6.60
C ILE A 56 -4.35 -12.43 -6.53
N TRP A 57 -4.27 -11.47 -7.45
CA TRP A 57 -3.38 -10.32 -7.30
C TRP A 57 -4.15 -9.24 -6.54
N ALA A 58 -3.69 -8.92 -5.34
CA ALA A 58 -4.24 -7.84 -4.54
C ALA A 58 -3.39 -6.59 -4.76
N ASP A 59 -4.05 -5.48 -5.10
CA ASP A 59 -3.44 -4.16 -5.07
C ASP A 59 -3.22 -3.74 -3.62
N ILE A 60 -2.08 -3.10 -3.39
CA ILE A 60 -1.68 -2.62 -2.08
C ILE A 60 -1.74 -1.11 -2.10
N TRP A 61 -2.57 -0.57 -1.22
CA TRP A 61 -2.69 0.87 -1.01
C TRP A 61 -2.06 1.21 0.34
N PHE A 62 -1.40 2.36 0.37
CA PHE A 62 -0.69 2.80 1.56
C PHE A 62 -1.33 4.05 2.12
N GLU A 63 -1.26 4.13 3.44
CA GLU A 63 -1.86 5.17 4.24
C GLU A 63 -0.78 6.07 4.81
N LYS A 64 -1.01 7.39 4.77
CA LYS A 64 -0.13 8.40 5.39
C LYS A 64 1.33 8.30 4.95
N LEU A 65 1.58 8.58 3.67
CA LEU A 65 2.90 8.57 3.05
C LEU A 65 3.43 10.00 2.79
N PRO A 66 3.91 10.73 3.82
CA PRO A 66 4.51 12.05 3.61
C PRO A 66 5.83 11.93 2.86
N ASN A 67 6.08 12.81 1.87
CA ASN A 67 7.34 12.88 1.11
C ASN A 67 7.68 11.61 0.30
N PHE A 68 6.69 11.04 -0.40
CA PHE A 68 6.90 9.90 -1.29
C PHE A 68 7.19 10.33 -2.73
N CYS A 69 8.20 9.73 -3.36
CA CYS A 69 8.50 9.90 -4.77
C CYS A 69 7.72 8.90 -5.63
N TYR A 70 6.71 9.39 -6.36
CA TYR A 70 5.88 8.57 -7.23
C TYR A 70 6.58 8.09 -8.52
N LEU A 71 7.79 8.59 -8.80
CA LEU A 71 8.62 8.13 -9.91
C LEU A 71 9.39 6.86 -9.55
N CYS A 72 10.05 6.83 -8.38
CA CYS A 72 10.93 5.73 -7.98
C CYS A 72 10.37 4.84 -6.86
N GLY A 73 9.33 5.29 -6.16
CA GLY A 73 8.63 4.52 -5.14
C GLY A 73 9.23 4.57 -3.74
N THR A 74 10.08 5.56 -3.43
CA THR A 74 10.80 5.68 -2.14
C THR A 74 10.45 6.96 -1.39
N PHE A 75 10.88 7.06 -0.13
CA PHE A 75 10.66 8.21 0.76
C PHE A 75 11.83 9.19 0.84
N GLU A 76 12.89 8.96 0.08
CA GLU A 76 14.12 9.76 0.24
C GLU A 76 13.98 11.20 -0.26
N HIS A 77 13.08 11.45 -1.22
CA HIS A 77 13.03 12.71 -1.95
C HIS A 77 11.64 12.94 -2.56
N LEU A 78 11.35 14.19 -2.96
CA LEU A 78 10.18 14.48 -3.78
C LEU A 78 10.46 14.22 -5.26
N GLU A 79 9.42 14.10 -6.09
CA GLU A 79 9.58 13.84 -7.52
C GLU A 79 10.56 14.80 -8.20
N GLN A 80 10.54 16.08 -7.82
CA GLN A 80 11.39 17.13 -8.39
C GLN A 80 12.89 16.93 -8.13
N GLU A 81 13.23 16.15 -7.12
CA GLU A 81 14.58 15.82 -6.69
C GLU A 81 14.99 14.42 -7.16
N CYS A 82 14.09 13.69 -7.81
CA CYS A 82 14.34 12.35 -8.30
C CYS A 82 15.30 12.36 -9.49
N HIS A 83 16.23 11.41 -9.52
CA HIS A 83 17.08 11.17 -10.69
C HIS A 83 16.29 10.77 -11.95
N LEU A 84 15.04 10.32 -11.80
CA LEU A 84 14.12 10.00 -12.90
C LEU A 84 13.28 11.21 -13.38
N TYR A 85 13.45 12.37 -12.76
CA TYR A 85 12.67 13.55 -13.07
C TYR A 85 13.09 14.18 -14.40
N THR A 86 12.17 14.23 -15.37
CA THR A 86 12.39 14.78 -16.71
C THR A 86 11.67 16.10 -16.97
N GLY A 87 11.05 16.70 -15.93
CA GLY A 87 10.32 17.96 -16.00
C GLY A 87 8.81 17.82 -15.82
N ARG A 88 8.11 18.95 -15.61
CA ARG A 88 6.67 19.04 -15.30
C ARG A 88 5.72 18.73 -16.46
N THR A 89 6.22 18.22 -17.59
CA THR A 89 5.41 18.03 -18.81
C THR A 89 5.07 16.57 -19.09
N HIS A 90 5.69 15.64 -18.37
CA HIS A 90 5.34 14.21 -18.40
C HIS A 90 4.38 13.92 -17.23
N ASP A 91 3.27 14.64 -17.21
CA ASP A 91 2.32 14.57 -16.11
C ASP A 91 1.54 13.24 -16.15
N ASP A 92 1.78 12.47 -15.10
CA ASP A 92 0.87 11.57 -14.40
C ASP A 92 0.40 10.27 -15.07
N LEU A 93 0.39 10.16 -16.40
CA LEU A 93 -0.24 9.00 -17.06
C LEU A 93 0.58 7.69 -17.03
N ASP A 94 1.92 7.78 -16.90
CA ASP A 94 2.81 6.60 -16.91
C ASP A 94 3.59 6.39 -15.61
N LYS A 95 3.25 7.13 -14.54
CA LYS A 95 3.96 6.98 -13.26
C LYS A 95 3.64 5.61 -12.65
N PRO A 96 4.65 4.85 -12.19
CA PRO A 96 4.42 3.53 -11.62
C PRO A 96 3.61 3.58 -10.32
N TYR A 97 3.65 4.71 -9.61
CA TYR A 97 2.84 4.98 -8.43
C TYR A 97 1.96 6.20 -8.77
N GLY A 98 0.64 6.03 -8.84
CA GLY A 98 -0.29 7.15 -9.11
C GLY A 98 -1.01 7.62 -7.85
N CYS A 99 -1.96 8.55 -7.99
CA CYS A 99 -2.80 8.99 -6.86
C CYS A 99 -3.56 7.84 -6.17
N TRP A 100 -3.86 6.77 -6.92
CA TRP A 100 -4.45 5.52 -6.38
C TRP A 100 -3.57 4.82 -5.33
N PHE A 101 -2.27 5.16 -5.27
CA PHE A 101 -1.33 4.57 -4.33
C PHE A 101 -1.49 5.12 -2.89
N GLN A 102 -2.09 6.31 -2.77
CA GLN A 102 -2.36 7.02 -1.51
C GLN A 102 -3.85 7.41 -1.44
N GLU A 103 -4.76 6.46 -1.23
CA GLU A 103 -6.20 6.77 -1.16
C GLU A 103 -6.62 7.53 0.12
N ASP A 104 -5.72 7.66 1.08
CA ASP A 104 -6.07 7.74 2.50
C ASP A 104 -6.47 9.13 3.05
N ILE A 105 -6.92 10.06 2.21
CA ILE A 105 -7.39 11.37 2.69
C ILE A 105 -8.87 11.64 2.36
N CYS A 106 -9.45 10.98 1.35
CA CYS A 106 -10.77 11.37 0.83
C CYS A 106 -11.85 10.27 0.84
N ALA A 107 -11.55 9.06 1.31
CA ALA A 107 -12.56 8.00 1.38
C ALA A 107 -13.64 8.35 2.43
N PRO A 108 -14.93 8.47 2.04
CA PRO A 108 -16.01 8.89 2.95
C PRO A 108 -16.26 7.91 4.10
N ASP A 109 -15.76 6.68 4.02
CA ASP A 109 -15.82 5.65 5.06
C ASP A 109 -14.58 5.60 5.97
N TYR A 110 -13.65 6.56 5.86
CA TYR A 110 -12.45 6.62 6.69
C TYR A 110 -12.77 6.78 8.18
N GLN A 111 -12.85 5.66 8.91
CA GLN A 111 -12.96 5.65 10.36
C GLN A 111 -11.57 5.76 11.01
N ARG A 112 -11.25 6.95 11.55
CA ARG A 112 -10.04 7.18 12.35
C ARG A 112 -10.05 6.29 13.60
N HIS A 113 -8.93 5.64 13.88
CA HIS A 113 -8.72 4.96 15.17
C HIS A 113 -8.58 6.01 16.28
N PRO A 114 -9.28 5.85 17.42
CA PRO A 114 -8.89 6.54 18.64
C PRO A 114 -7.52 6.01 19.06
N GLY A 115 -6.56 6.91 19.23
CA GLY A 115 -5.21 6.61 19.69
C GLY A 115 -5.18 6.17 21.15
#